data_AF-A0A373FVL3-F1
#
_entry.id   AF-A0A373FVL3-F1
#
_cell.length_a   1.000
_cell.length_b   1.000
_cell.length_c   1.000
_cell.angle_alpha   90.00
_cell.angle_beta   90.00
_cell.angle_gamma   90.00
#
_symmetry.space_group_name_H-M   'P 1'
#
loop_
_entity.id
_entity.type
_entity.pdbx_description
1 polymer ?
#
loop_
_entity_poly.entity_id
_entity_poly.type
_entity_poly.pdbx_seq_one_letter_code
_entity_poly.pdbx_strand_id
1 'polypeptide(L)' 'MGFVVLHMEKAHGSDSGTTAHIERFIIPKNADPTRTYLNRRLIDYPDGVKDRSAAIQQRLE' A
#
# COMPACT_ATOMS: atom_id res chain seq x y z
N MET A 1 -20.72 2.81 19.37
CA MET A 1 -19.46 2.46 20.06
C MET A 1 -18.46 2.02 19.01
N GLY A 2 -17.22 2.52 19.07
CA GLY A 2 -16.15 2.08 18.17
C GLY A 2 -15.35 0.93 18.76
N PHE A 3 -14.77 0.10 17.91
CA PHE A 3 -13.84 -0.95 18.30
C PHE A 3 -12.45 -0.64 17.73
N VAL A 4 -11.40 -1.02 18.45
CA VAL A 4 -10.06 -1.08 17.88
C VAL A 4 -10.00 -2.33 16.98
N VAL A 5 -9.62 -2.13 15.71
CA VAL A 5 -9.44 -3.23 14.75
C VAL A 5 -7.98 -3.27 14.33
N LEU A 6 -7.30 -4.38 14.63
CA LEU A 6 -5.97 -4.69 14.15
C LEU A 6 -5.97 -6.11 13.59
N HIS A 7 -5.66 -6.24 12.30
CA HIS A 7 -5.44 -7.51 11.62
C HIS A 7 -4.11 -7.39 10.87
N MET A 8 -3.25 -8.40 11.00
CA MET A 8 -1.99 -8.48 10.25
C MET A 8 -2.03 -9.68 9.31
N GLU A 9 -1.83 -9.44 8.02
CA GLU A 9 -1.73 -10.47 6.99
C GLU A 9 -0.28 -10.61 6.55
N LYS A 10 0.26 -11.84 6.58
CA LYS A 10 1.62 -12.08 6.11
C LYS A 10 1.65 -12.00 4.58
N ALA A 11 2.38 -11.03 4.04
CA ALA A 11 2.62 -10.89 2.62
C ALA A 11 3.22 -12.18 2.02
N HIS A 12 2.76 -12.58 0.82
CA HIS A 12 3.26 -13.75 0.10
C HIS A 12 4.04 -13.32 -1.16
N GLY A 13 5.28 -13.77 -1.29
CA GLY A 13 6.15 -13.39 -2.40
C GLY A 13 6.40 -11.88 -2.44
N SER A 14 6.35 -11.28 -3.63
CA SER A 14 6.56 -9.83 -3.83
C SER A 14 5.39 -8.95 -3.38
N ASP A 15 4.20 -9.55 -3.21
CA ASP A 15 2.95 -8.87 -2.85
C ASP A 15 2.66 -7.61 -3.69
N SER A 16 3.06 -7.63 -4.97
CA SER A 16 2.93 -6.49 -5.89
C SER A 16 1.48 -6.07 -6.14
N GLY A 17 0.53 -7.01 -6.03
CA GLY A 17 -0.90 -6.71 -6.12
C GLY A 17 -1.35 -5.76 -5.01
N THR A 18 -0.92 -5.99 -3.78
CA THR A 18 -1.23 -5.08 -2.67
C THR A 18 -0.54 -3.73 -2.86
N THR A 19 0.68 -3.69 -3.42
CA THR A 19 1.33 -2.42 -3.81
C THR A 19 0.46 -1.67 -4.81
N ALA A 20 -0.02 -2.33 -5.87
CA ALA A 20 -0.89 -1.73 -6.88
C ALA A 20 -2.24 -1.24 -6.32
N HIS A 21 -2.79 -1.93 -5.32
CA HIS A 21 -3.99 -1.49 -4.61
C HIS A 21 -3.73 -0.25 -3.75
N ILE A 22 -2.65 -0.22 -2.95
CA ILE A 22 -2.30 0.93 -2.09
C ILE A 22 -2.06 2.18 -2.94
N GLU A 23 -1.25 2.05 -4.00
CA GLU A 23 -0.89 3.15 -4.91
C GLU A 23 -2.02 3.50 -5.91
N ARG A 24 -3.18 2.83 -5.82
CA ARG A 24 -4.38 3.06 -6.65
C ARG A 24 -4.18 2.87 -8.16
N PHE A 25 -3.19 2.09 -8.58
CA PHE A 25 -3.11 1.57 -9.95
C PHE A 25 -4.25 0.60 -10.25
N ILE A 26 -4.76 -0.10 -9.23
CA ILE A 26 -5.95 -0.96 -9.31
C ILE A 26 -7.00 -0.44 -8.31
N ILE A 27 -8.14 0.01 -8.83
CA ILE A 27 -9.27 0.50 -8.04
C ILE A 27 -10.25 -0.66 -7.83
N PRO A 28 -10.50 -1.11 -6.58
CA PRO A 28 -11.46 -2.18 -6.33
C PRO A 28 -12.90 -1.67 -6.53
N LYS A 29 -13.84 -2.59 -6.79
CA LYS A 29 -15.25 -2.26 -7.11
C LYS A 29 -15.97 -1.44 -6.04
N ASN A 30 -15.54 -1.55 -4.78
CA ASN A 30 -16.14 -0.86 -3.64
C ASN A 30 -15.47 0.50 -3.32
N ALA A 31 -14.44 0.91 -4.06
CA ALA A 31 -13.79 2.21 -3.87
C ALA A 31 -14.42 3.29 -4.76
N ASP A 32 -14.69 4.46 -4.19
CA ASP A 32 -15.13 5.65 -4.92
C ASP A 32 -13.90 6.34 -5.57
N PRO A 33 -13.77 6.32 -6.91
CA PRO A 33 -12.61 6.89 -7.59
C PRO A 33 -12.49 8.41 -7.39
N THR A 34 -13.62 9.10 -7.16
CA THR A 34 -13.66 10.55 -6.98
C THR A 34 -13.05 11.02 -5.66
N ARG A 35 -12.82 10.11 -4.70
CA ARG A 35 -12.30 10.41 -3.36
C ARG A 35 -10.84 10.02 -3.18
N THR A 36 -10.19 9.49 -4.21
CA THR A 36 -8.80 9.00 -4.13
C THR A 36 -7.79 10.09 -3.73
N TYR A 37 -8.09 11.35 -4.04
CA TYR A 37 -7.29 12.52 -3.65
C TYR A 37 -7.21 12.73 -2.12
N LEU A 38 -8.10 12.13 -1.34
CA LEU A 38 -8.09 12.21 0.13
C LEU A 38 -7.10 11.23 0.77
N ASN A 39 -6.59 10.25 0.03
CA ASN A 39 -5.61 9.29 0.55
C ASN A 39 -4.31 10.02 0.89
N ARG A 40 -3.67 9.59 1.98
CA ARG A 40 -2.40 10.17 2.44
C ARG A 40 -1.34 9.08 2.57
N ARG A 41 -0.11 9.41 2.19
CA ARG A 41 1.07 8.62 2.50
C ARG A 41 1.65 9.14 3.83
N LEU A 42 1.92 8.25 4.77
CA LEU A 42 2.41 8.61 6.11
C LEU A 42 3.93 8.43 6.27
N ILE A 43 4.57 7.72 5.34
CA ILE A 43 6.01 7.44 5.34
C ILE A 43 6.55 7.65 3.93
N ASP A 44 7.73 8.24 3.80
CA ASP A 44 8.40 8.39 2.52
C ASP A 44 9.26 7.17 2.19
N TYR A 45 9.44 6.90 0.91
CA TYR A 45 10.37 5.87 0.43
C TYR A 45 11.80 6.45 0.34
N PRO A 46 12.85 5.61 0.43
CA PRO A 46 14.22 6.07 0.21
C PRO A 46 14.41 6.69 -1.18
N ASP A 47 15.44 7.52 -1.34
CA ASP A 47 15.74 8.17 -2.62
C ASP A 47 15.94 7.15 -3.74
N GLY A 48 15.29 7.40 -4.88
CA GLY A 48 15.33 6.51 -6.04
C GLY A 48 14.41 5.29 -5.94
N VAL A 49 13.66 5.13 -4.84
CA VAL A 49 12.74 4.00 -4.65
C VAL A 49 11.32 4.38 -5.06
N LYS A 50 10.80 3.65 -6.05
CA LYS A 50 9.52 3.97 -6.70
C LYS A 50 8.28 3.55 -5.91
N ASP A 51 8.35 2.46 -5.17
CA ASP A 51 7.18 1.84 -4.54
C ASP A 51 7.55 0.98 -3.32
N ARG A 52 6.52 0.52 -2.62
CA ARG A 52 6.66 -0.32 -1.43
C ARG A 52 7.41 -1.61 -1.69
N SER A 53 7.15 -2.30 -2.81
CA SER A 53 7.79 -3.59 -3.10
C SER A 53 9.30 -3.40 -3.31
N ALA A 54 9.70 -2.36 -4.04
CA ALA A 54 11.10 -1.99 -4.20
C ALA A 54 11.75 -1.59 -2.87
N ALA A 55 11.06 -0.81 -2.03
CA ALA A 55 11.56 -0.40 -0.72
C ALA A 55 11.82 -1.60 0.21
N ILE A 56 10.90 -2.58 0.21
CA ILE A 56 11.06 -3.81 1.00
C ILE A 56 12.23 -4.64 0.46
N GLN A 57 12.32 -4.84 -0.85
CA GLN A 57 13.38 -5.64 -1.46
C GLN A 57 14.77 -5.05 -1.15
N GLN A 58 14.96 -3.74 -1.36
CA GLN A 58 16.22 -3.06 -1.04
C GLN A 58 16.61 -3.19 0.44
N ARG A 59 15.64 -3.30 1.35
CA ARG A 59 15.91 -3.45 2.78
C ARG A 59 16.31 -4.88 3.18
N LEU A 60 15.88 -5.88 2.41
CA LEU A 60 16.16 -7.29 2.67
C LEU A 60 17.48 -7.75 2.04
N GLU A 61 17.93 -7.07 0.99
CA GLU A 61 19.27 -7.20 0.39
C GLU A 61 20.34 -6.47 1.23
#